data_AF-A0A1V5PRE7-F1
#
_entry.id   AF-A0A1V5PRE7-F1
#
_cell.length_a   1.000
_cell.length_b   1.000
_cell.length_c   1.000
_cell.angle_alpha   90.00
_cell.angle_beta   90.00
_cell.angle_gamma   90.00
#
_symmetry.space_group_name_H-M   'P 1'
#
loop_
_entity.id
_entity.type
_entity.pdbx_description
1 polymer ?
#
loop_
_entity_poly.entity_id
_entity_poly.type
_entity_poly.pdbx_seq_one_letter_code
_entity_poly.pdbx_strand_id
1 'polypeptide(L)' 'MIGKSIINKASKVNIGELCLSYGGGGHANAGTCQLGNDVVDKELPTIIEKLNGR' A
#
# COMPACT_ATOMS: atom_id res chain seq x y z
N MET A 1 -2.40 -6.63 3.96
CA MET A 1 -1.82 -5.69 4.94
C MET A 1 -0.46 -5.25 4.44
N ILE A 2 -0.12 -3.96 4.59
CA ILE A 2 1.15 -3.37 4.17
C ILE A 2 1.75 -2.65 5.39
N GLY A 3 3.05 -2.80 5.62
CA GLY A 3 3.75 -2.17 6.74
C GLY A 3 5.21 -1.84 6.41
N LYS A 4 5.73 -0.76 7.00
CA LYS A 4 7.16 -0.41 6.90
C LYS A 4 8.01 -1.32 7.78
N SER A 5 9.24 -1.56 7.35
CA SER A 5 10.23 -2.25 8.19
C SER A 5 10.55 -1.42 9.43
N ILE A 6 10.60 -2.08 10.59
CA ILE A 6 11.02 -1.46 11.85
C ILE A 6 12.54 -1.28 11.95
N ILE A 7 13.30 -2.02 11.13
CA ILE A 7 14.77 -1.96 11.07
C ILE A 7 15.20 -0.95 9.99
N ASN A 8 14.68 -1.10 8.77
CA ASN A 8 14.97 -0.19 7.66
C ASN A 8 13.81 0.80 7.45
N LYS A 9 13.93 1.99 8.01
CA LYS A 9 12.91 3.05 7.96
C LYS A 9 13.05 4.02 6.78
N ALA A 10 13.79 3.64 5.73
CA ALA A 10 14.06 4.51 4.58
C ALA A 10 12.84 4.77 3.69
N SER A 11 11.78 3.94 3.77
CA SER A 11 10.57 4.12 2.96
C SER A 11 9.84 5.42 3.29
N LYS A 12 9.72 6.29 2.29
CA LYS A 12 9.03 7.58 2.38
C LYS A 12 7.53 7.51 2.03
N VAL A 13 7.05 6.36 1.54
CA VAL A 13 5.66 6.18 1.12
C VAL A 13 4.70 6.33 2.31
N ASN A 14 3.60 7.05 2.13
CA ASN A 14 2.50 7.08 3.09
C ASN A 14 1.56 5.90 2.84
N ILE A 15 1.68 4.84 3.64
CA ILE A 15 0.90 3.60 3.40
C ILE A 15 -0.60 3.83 3.65
N GLY A 16 -0.97 4.63 4.66
CA GLY A 16 -2.36 4.91 4.98
C GLY A 16 -3.09 5.61 3.83
N GLU A 17 -2.45 6.61 3.22
CA GLU A 17 -2.98 7.33 2.07
C GLU A 17 -3.07 6.46 0.82
N LEU A 18 -2.07 5.61 0.58
CA LEU A 18 -2.12 4.62 -0.50
C LEU A 18 -3.29 3.65 -0.31
N CYS A 19 -3.46 3.09 0.89
CA CYS A 19 -4.58 2.19 1.16
C CYS A 19 -5.93 2.90 1.06
N LEU A 20 -6.00 4.18 1.45
CA LEU A 20 -7.22 5.00 1.35
C LEU A 20 -7.67 5.16 -0.10
N SER A 21 -6.75 5.30 -1.06
CA SER A 21 -7.11 5.40 -2.49
C SER A 21 -7.76 4.13 -3.06
N TYR A 22 -7.61 2.99 -2.38
CA TYR A 22 -8.26 1.72 -2.72
C TYR A 22 -9.39 1.36 -1.74
N GLY A 23 -10.00 2.35 -1.09
CA GLY A 23 -11.15 2.15 -0.18
C GLY A 23 -10.78 1.51 1.17
N GLY A 24 -9.49 1.43 1.50
CA GLY A 24 -8.99 0.95 2.77
C GLY A 24 -8.66 2.08 3.74
N GLY A 25 -7.63 1.88 4.55
CA GLY A 25 -7.14 2.90 5.48
C GLY A 25 -5.91 2.47 6.27
N GLY A 26 -5.48 3.34 7.19
CA GLY A 26 -4.32 3.11 8.05
C GLY A 26 -3.62 4.41 8.46
N HIS A 27 -2.34 4.29 8.78
CA HIS A 27 -1.43 5.39 9.12
C HIS A 27 -0.23 5.40 8.18
N ALA A 28 0.63 6.43 8.28
CA ALA A 28 1.81 6.59 7.43
C ALA A 28 2.72 5.34 7.32
N ASN A 29 2.77 4.51 8.36
CA ASN A 29 3.67 3.35 8.45
C ASN A 29 3.00 1.99 8.29
N ALA A 30 1.67 1.91 8.24
CA ALA A 30 0.94 0.66 8.11
C ALA A 30 -0.51 0.88 7.67
N GLY A 31 -1.05 -0.03 6.86
CA GLY A 31 -2.42 0.06 6.39
C GLY A 31 -2.90 -1.20 5.67
N THR A 32 -4.18 -1.20 5.33
CA THR A 32 -4.85 -2.30 4.64
C THR A 32 -5.88 -1.77 3.66
N CYS A 33 -6.05 -2.45 2.53
CA CYS A 33 -7.18 -2.28 1.61
C CYS A 33 -7.63 -3.67 1.14
N GLN A 34 -8.86 -3.76 0.66
CA GLN A 34 -9.42 -4.99 0.10
C GLN A 34 -9.68 -4.74 -1.38
N LEU A 35 -9.27 -5.68 -2.22
CA LEU A 35 -9.53 -5.65 -3.66
C LEU A 35 -10.50 -6.77 -4.01
N GLY A 36 -11.37 -6.51 -4.98
CA GLY A 36 -12.19 -7.56 -5.58
C GLY A 36 -11.31 -8.58 -6.32
N ASN A 37 -11.75 -9.83 -6.36
CA ASN A 37 -11.05 -10.91 -7.06
C ASN A 37 -10.94 -10.65 -8.57
N ASP A 38 -11.87 -9.88 -9.13
CA ASP A 38 -11.93 -9.49 -10.53
C ASP A 38 -10.94 -8.37 -10.90
N VAL A 39 -10.46 -7.60 -9.92
CA VAL A 39 -9.55 -6.46 -10.14
C VAL A 39 -8.14 -6.69 -9.59
N VAL A 40 -7.94 -7.66 -8.69
CA VAL A 40 -6.69 -7.84 -7.97
C VAL A 40 -5.48 -8.02 -8.89
N ASP A 41 -5.60 -8.81 -9.95
CA ASP A 41 -4.50 -9.10 -10.88
C ASP A 41 -4.07 -7.86 -11.67
N LYS A 42 -5.00 -6.93 -11.89
CA LYS A 42 -4.75 -5.68 -12.60
C LYS A 42 -4.14 -4.61 -11.68
N GLU A 43 -4.66 -4.48 -10.46
CA GLU A 43 -4.32 -3.36 -9.57
C GLU A 43 -3.10 -3.66 -8.67
N LEU A 44 -2.85 -4.93 -8.35
CA LEU A 44 -1.74 -5.31 -7.47
C LEU A 44 -0.36 -4.86 -8.00
N PRO A 45 -0.03 -4.99 -9.30
CA PRO A 45 1.22 -4.47 -9.84
C PRO A 45 1.37 -2.95 -9.63
N THR A 46 0.31 -2.18 -9.87
CA THR A 46 0.30 -0.73 -9.66
C THR A 46 0.52 -0.35 -8.20
N ILE A 47 -0.06 -1.10 -7.25
CA ILE A 47 0.20 -0.90 -5.82
C ILE A 47 1.68 -1.15 -5.49
N ILE A 48 2.27 -2.21 -6.05
CA ILE A 48 3.69 -2.55 -5.85
C ILE A 48 4.62 -1.47 -6.43
N GLU A 49 4.31 -0.92 -7.61
CA GLU A 49 5.09 0.18 -8.20
C GLU A 49 5.08 1.42 -7.30
N LYS A 50 3.90 1.83 -6.83
CA LYS A 50 3.75 2.96 -5.89
C LYS A 50 4.53 2.74 -4.59
N LEU A 51 4.53 1.52 -4.05
CA LEU A 51 5.29 1.18 -2.84
C LEU A 51 6.81 1.25 -3.05
N ASN A 52 7.27 0.98 -4.26
CA ASN A 52 8.67 1.10 -4.66
C ASN A 52 9.06 2.55 -5.05
N GLY A 53 8.11 3.49 -5.01
CA GLY A 53 8.34 4.89 -5.40
C GLY A 53 8.57 5.05 -6.91
N ARG A 54 7.92 4.21 -7.73
CA ARG A 54 7.93 4.27 -9.19
C ARG A 54 6.59 4.75 -9.72
#